data_AF-A0A0B1Q7D5-F1
#
_entry.id   AF-A0A0B1Q7D5-F1
#
_cell.length_a   1.000
_cell.length_b   1.000
_cell.length_c   1.000
_cell.angle_alpha   90.00
_cell.angle_beta   90.00
_cell.angle_gamma   90.00
#
_symmetry.space_group_name_H-M   'P 1'
#
loop_
_entity.id
_entity.type
_entity.pdbx_description
1 polymer ?
#
loop_
_entity_poly.entity_id
_entity_poly.type
_entity_poly.pdbx_seq_one_letter_code
_entity_poly.pdbx_strand_id
1 'polypeptide(L)'
;MEDNRPAAAVDKALESAAASPHIGMDHVDLPAVRARVLKELEPTLVNITNNEPIWQSRVLWGALLSAIGATGALIGYPLSEELQSRLLETIMLWVTIGGLVSGPILTAWGRLRARKPLPL
;
A
#
# COMPACT_ATOMS: atom_id res chain seq x y z
N MET A 1 8.15 0.01 -14.64
CA MET A 1 6.74 -0.35 -14.41
C MET A 1 6.08 0.91 -13.93
N GLU A 2 5.18 1.44 -14.75
CA GLU A 2 4.37 2.61 -14.41
C GLU A 2 3.49 2.24 -13.20
N ASP A 3 3.39 3.13 -12.21
CA ASP A 3 2.51 2.91 -11.07
C ASP A 3 1.07 2.98 -11.55
N ASN A 4 0.37 1.84 -11.58
CA ASN A 4 -1.00 1.76 -12.10
C ASN A 4 -2.09 2.05 -11.04
N ARG A 5 -1.68 2.36 -9.80
CA ARG A 5 -2.63 2.71 -8.72
C ARG A 5 -3.44 3.98 -9.02
N PRO A 6 -2.86 5.06 -9.59
CA PRO A 6 -3.62 6.23 -10.01
C PRO A 6 -4.65 5.90 -11.10
N ALA A 7 -4.28 5.10 -12.10
CA ALA A 7 -5.20 4.69 -13.16
C ALA A 7 -6.38 3.86 -12.62
N ALA A 8 -6.10 2.87 -11.77
CA ALA A 8 -7.15 2.08 -11.12
C ALA A 8 -8.08 2.93 -10.22
N ALA A 9 -7.55 3.96 -9.57
CA ALA A 9 -8.35 4.90 -8.79
C ALA A 9 -9.21 5.81 -9.68
N VAL A 10 -8.72 6.21 -10.86
CA VAL A 10 -9.51 6.92 -11.87
C VAL A 10 -10.66 6.05 -12.36
N ASP A 11 -10.39 4.79 -12.73
CA ASP A 11 -11.42 3.87 -13.24
C ASP A 11 -12.54 3.68 -12.21
N LYS A 12 -12.18 3.43 -10.95
CA LYS A 12 -13.14 3.33 -9.84
C LYS A 12 -13.95 4.61 -9.66
N ALA A 13 -13.33 5.77 -9.83
CA ALA A 13 -14.01 7.05 -9.70
C ALA A 13 -14.98 7.32 -10.84
N LEU A 14 -14.63 6.89 -12.06
CA LEU A 14 -15.50 6.94 -13.23
C LEU A 14 -16.69 5.99 -13.08
N GLU A 15 -16.48 4.77 -12.57
CA GLU A 15 -17.57 3.85 -12.22
C GLU A 15 -18.50 4.43 -11.14
N SER A 16 -17.93 5.03 -10.10
CA SER A 16 -18.66 5.73 -9.03
C SER A 16 -19.48 6.91 -9.56
N ALA A 17 -18.93 7.67 -10.51
CA ALA A 17 -19.65 8.73 -11.20
C ALA A 17 -20.76 8.18 -12.12
N ALA A 18 -20.50 7.09 -12.86
CA ALA A 18 -21.46 6.44 -13.75
C ALA A 18 -22.67 5.86 -13.01
N ALA A 19 -22.44 5.35 -11.79
CA ALA A 19 -23.49 4.82 -10.93
C ALA A 19 -24.32 5.92 -10.24
N SER A 20 -23.93 7.19 -10.33
CA SER A 20 -24.63 8.29 -9.69
C SER A 20 -25.84 8.74 -10.53
N PRO A 21 -27.06 8.75 -9.99
CA PRO A 21 -28.24 9.25 -10.70
C PRO A 21 -28.23 10.78 -10.91
N HIS A 22 -27.26 11.48 -10.32
CA HIS A 22 -27.16 12.94 -10.32
C HIS A 22 -26.00 13.48 -11.18
N ILE A 23 -25.17 12.60 -11.76
CA ILE A 23 -24.03 13.00 -12.59
C ILE A 23 -24.20 12.31 -13.94
N GLY A 24 -24.58 13.07 -14.97
CA GLY A 24 -24.54 12.58 -16.33
C GLY A 24 -23.11 12.43 -16.83
N MET A 25 -22.92 11.61 -17.87
CA MET A 25 -21.64 11.45 -18.57
C MET A 25 -21.52 12.37 -19.79
N ASP A 26 -22.35 13.41 -19.85
CA ASP A 26 -22.31 14.43 -20.89
C ASP A 26 -21.29 15.53 -20.54
N HIS A 27 -20.87 16.28 -21.54
CA HIS A 27 -19.91 17.39 -21.45
C HIS A 27 -20.34 18.46 -20.44
N VAL A 28 -21.64 18.63 -20.20
CA VAL A 28 -22.18 19.58 -19.21
C VAL A 28 -21.85 19.20 -17.76
N ASP A 29 -21.67 17.90 -17.48
CA ASP A 29 -21.40 17.37 -16.14
C ASP A 29 -19.90 17.10 -15.89
N LEU A 30 -19.03 17.43 -16.86
CA LEU A 30 -17.57 17.30 -16.74
C LEU A 30 -16.99 17.88 -15.44
N PRO A 31 -17.42 19.07 -14.96
CA PRO A 31 -16.94 19.60 -13.69
C PRO A 31 -17.28 18.68 -12.50
N ALA A 32 -18.48 18.09 -12.48
CA ALA A 32 -18.93 17.19 -11.43
C ALA A 32 -18.19 15.85 -11.47
N VAL A 33 -17.99 15.28 -12.66
CA VAL A 33 -17.17 14.07 -12.87
C VAL A 33 -15.73 14.32 -12.41
N ARG A 34 -15.12 15.45 -12.81
CA ARG A 34 -13.76 15.81 -12.38
C ARG A 34 -13.65 15.93 -10.86
N ALA A 35 -14.60 16.61 -10.21
CA ALA A 35 -14.60 16.74 -8.76
C ALA A 35 -14.68 15.37 -8.06
N ARG A 36 -15.48 14.44 -8.62
CA ARG A 36 -15.57 13.08 -8.12
C ARG A 36 -14.26 12.31 -8.29
N VAL A 37 -13.64 12.39 -9.46
CA VAL A 37 -12.34 11.75 -9.75
C VAL A 37 -11.26 12.25 -8.80
N LEU A 38 -11.16 13.57 -8.58
CA LEU A 38 -10.18 14.14 -7.66
C LEU A 38 -10.41 13.66 -6.22
N LYS A 39 -11.66 13.59 -5.78
CA LYS A 39 -12.02 13.13 -4.43
C LYS A 39 -11.62 11.66 -4.19
N GLU A 40 -11.82 10.79 -5.17
CA GLU A 40 -11.46 9.37 -5.06
C GLU A 40 -9.94 9.14 -5.23
N LEU A 41 -9.26 10.01 -5.98
CA LEU A 41 -7.81 9.99 -6.12
C LEU A 41 -7.05 10.47 -4.89
N GLU A 42 -7.62 11.42 -4.13
CA GLU A 42 -7.02 12.01 -2.94
C GLU A 42 -6.35 10.99 -1.99
N PRO A 43 -7.05 9.94 -1.50
CA PRO A 43 -6.42 8.96 -0.61
C PRO A 43 -5.29 8.19 -1.29
N THR A 44 -5.43 7.89 -2.58
CA THR A 44 -4.39 7.21 -3.36
C THR A 44 -3.13 8.06 -3.45
N LEU A 45 -3.27 9.36 -3.73
CA LEU A 45 -2.15 10.29 -3.81
C LEU A 45 -1.47 10.50 -2.45
N VAL A 46 -2.24 10.64 -1.38
CA VAL A 46 -1.70 10.75 -0.01
C VAL A 46 -0.86 9.53 0.35
N ASN A 47 -1.36 8.33 0.06
CA ASN A 47 -0.65 7.08 0.34
C ASN A 47 0.61 6.91 -0.53
N ILE A 48 0.57 7.32 -1.80
CA ILE A 48 1.74 7.24 -2.70
C ILE A 48 2.81 8.23 -2.27
N THR A 49 2.41 9.43 -1.85
CA THR A 49 3.33 10.51 -1.44
C THR A 49 3.76 10.42 0.03
N ASN A 50 3.20 9.47 0.79
CA ASN A 50 3.37 9.34 2.24
C ASN A 50 3.00 10.62 3.02
N ASN A 51 2.09 11.45 2.49
CA ASN A 51 1.58 12.65 3.17
C ASN A 51 0.49 12.34 4.21
N GLU A 52 0.50 11.12 4.75
CA GLU A 52 -0.42 10.69 5.80
C GLU A 52 -0.12 11.46 7.10
N PRO A 53 -1.15 11.86 7.89
CA PRO A 53 -0.92 12.39 9.22
C PRO A 53 -0.11 11.40 10.08
N ILE A 54 0.78 11.92 10.92
CA ILE A 54 1.76 11.13 11.70
C ILE A 54 1.09 9.97 12.45
N TRP A 55 -0.10 10.17 13.02
CA TRP A 55 -0.83 9.15 13.77
C TRP A 55 -1.44 8.04 12.90
N GLN A 56 -1.66 8.28 11.60
CA GLN A 56 -2.14 7.30 10.62
C GLN A 56 -1.01 6.72 9.77
N SER A 57 0.20 7.29 9.84
CA SER A 57 1.32 6.94 8.98
C SER A 57 1.76 5.49 9.14
N ARG A 58 1.49 4.67 8.12
CA ARG A 58 1.88 3.25 8.13
C ARG A 58 3.39 3.06 8.15
N VAL A 59 4.11 3.97 7.48
CA VAL A 59 5.58 3.96 7.42
C VAL A 59 6.17 4.28 8.79
N LEU A 60 5.65 5.30 9.47
CA LEU A 60 6.13 5.68 10.81
C LEU A 60 5.87 4.58 11.83
N TRP A 61 4.67 4.00 11.84
CA TRP A 61 4.36 2.88 12.74
C TRP A 61 5.22 1.65 12.44
N GLY A 62 5.44 1.32 11.16
CA GLY A 62 6.35 0.24 10.77
C GLY A 62 7.79 0.48 11.25
N ALA A 63 8.29 1.70 11.10
CA ALA A 63 9.62 2.09 11.56
C ALA A 63 9.74 2.04 13.09
N LEU A 64 8.74 2.58 13.80
CA LEU A 64 8.71 2.59 15.27
C LEU A 64 8.66 1.16 15.83
N LEU A 65 7.77 0.32 15.32
CA LEU A 65 7.66 -1.08 15.74
C LEU A 65 8.94 -1.87 15.44
N SER A 66 9.58 -1.61 14.29
CA SER A 66 10.86 -2.22 13.95
C SER A 66 11.97 -1.78 14.91
N ALA A 67 12.01 -0.50 15.27
CA ALA A 67 12.98 0.04 16.22
C ALA A 67 12.79 -0.55 17.62
N ILE A 68 11.53 -0.67 18.08
CA ILE A 68 11.19 -1.30 19.37
C ILE A 68 11.61 -2.77 19.35
N GLY A 69 11.27 -3.51 18.30
CA GLY A 69 11.64 -4.92 18.15
C GLY A 69 13.15 -5.14 18.15
N ALA A 70 13.90 -4.34 17.38
CA ALA A 70 15.35 -4.40 17.35
C ALA A 70 15.98 -4.06 18.71
N THR A 71 15.47 -3.03 19.39
CA THR A 71 15.97 -2.64 20.72
C THR A 71 15.67 -3.70 21.77
N GLY A 72 14.46 -4.27 21.75
CA GLY A 72 14.06 -5.37 22.65
C GLY A 72 14.93 -6.60 22.50
N ALA A 73 15.30 -6.95 21.25
CA ALA A 73 16.25 -8.03 20.98
C ALA A 73 17.65 -7.73 21.53
N LEU A 74 18.12 -6.49 21.39
CA LEU A 74 19.47 -6.09 21.85
C LEU A 74 19.61 -6.11 23.37
N ILE A 75 18.56 -5.76 24.12
CA ILE A 75 18.58 -5.76 25.59
C ILE A 75 18.20 -7.12 26.20
N GLY A 76 18.01 -8.15 25.36
CA GLY A 76 17.69 -9.51 25.79
C GLY A 76 16.32 -9.64 26.45
N TYR A 77 15.37 -8.75 26.16
CA TYR A 77 14.01 -8.83 26.71
C TYR A 77 13.28 -10.01 26.07
N PRO A 78 12.99 -11.09 26.82
CA PRO A 78 12.30 -12.24 26.25
C PRO A 78 10.85 -11.83 25.96
N LEU A 79 10.51 -11.76 24.67
CA LEU A 79 9.11 -11.76 24.27
C LEU A 79 8.52 -13.10 24.72
N SER A 80 7.39 -13.09 25.42
CA SER A 80 6.71 -14.33 25.80
C SER A 80 6.41 -15.16 24.56
N GLU A 81 6.47 -16.48 24.68
CA GLU A 81 6.21 -17.41 23.57
C GLU A 81 4.83 -17.15 22.94
N GLU A 82 3.85 -16.82 23.78
CA GLU A 82 2.49 -16.40 23.38
C GLU A 82 2.47 -15.14 22.49
N LEU A 83 3.36 -14.18 22.76
CA LEU A 83 3.45 -12.94 22.01
C LEU A 83 4.25 -13.14 20.72
N GLN A 84 5.29 -13.98 20.77
CA GLN A 84 6.06 -14.38 19.59
C GLN A 84 5.20 -15.10 18.55
N SER A 85 4.36 -16.05 18.98
CA SER A 85 3.48 -16.78 18.06
C SER A 85 2.45 -15.87 17.39
N ARG A 86 1.80 -14.99 18.17
CA ARG A 86 0.85 -13.99 17.64
C ARG A 86 1.52 -12.98 16.72
N LEU A 87 2.73 -12.53 17.04
CA LEU A 87 3.50 -11.63 16.18
C LEU A 87 3.90 -12.33 14.88
N LEU A 88 4.35 -13.58 14.94
CA LEU A 88 4.68 -14.36 13.76
C LEU A 88 3.45 -14.60 12.87
N GLU A 89 2.30 -14.97 13.43
CA GLU A 89 1.06 -15.10 12.67
C GLU A 89 0.64 -13.78 12.02
N THR A 90 0.74 -12.68 12.77
CA THR A 90 0.37 -11.35 12.27
C THR A 90 1.32 -10.90 11.17
N ILE A 91 2.64 -11.05 11.36
CA ILE A 91 3.65 -10.74 10.35
C ILE A 91 3.44 -11.63 9.13
N MET A 92 3.22 -12.93 9.30
CA MET A 92 2.96 -13.85 8.19
C MET A 92 1.66 -13.50 7.45
N LEU A 93 0.61 -13.05 8.14
CA LEU A 93 -0.60 -12.53 7.52
C LEU A 93 -0.29 -11.28 6.69
N TRP A 94 0.44 -10.32 7.23
CA TRP A 94 0.81 -9.09 6.52
C TRP A 94 1.81 -9.33 5.38
N VAL A 95 2.72 -10.30 5.52
CA VAL A 95 3.64 -10.76 4.47
C VAL A 95 2.89 -11.58 3.44
N THR A 96 1.83 -12.30 3.81
CA THR A 96 0.99 -13.00 2.83
C THR A 96 0.13 -11.99 2.09
N ILE A 97 -0.52 -11.05 2.75
CA ILE A 97 -1.32 -10.02 2.09
C ILE A 97 -0.42 -9.07 1.27
N GLY A 98 0.68 -8.60 1.86
CA GLY A 98 1.63 -7.70 1.22
C GLY A 98 2.50 -8.39 0.18
N GLY A 99 2.94 -9.62 0.43
CA GLY A 99 3.77 -10.44 -0.45
C GLY A 99 2.97 -11.24 -1.49
N LEU A 100 1.67 -11.45 -1.34
CA LEU A 100 0.82 -11.93 -2.44
C LEU A 100 0.66 -10.84 -3.51
N VAL A 101 0.60 -9.58 -3.09
CA VAL A 101 0.49 -8.42 -4.00
C VAL A 101 1.86 -7.99 -4.54
N SER A 102 2.91 -8.00 -3.70
CA SER A 102 4.24 -7.52 -4.08
C SER A 102 5.23 -8.64 -4.44
N GLY A 103 5.07 -9.86 -3.93
CA GLY A 103 6.01 -10.96 -4.12
C GLY A 103 6.09 -11.48 -5.56
N PRO A 104 4.97 -11.74 -6.28
CA PRO A 104 5.01 -12.08 -7.69
C PRO A 104 5.60 -10.95 -8.54
N ILE A 105 5.31 -9.69 -8.20
CA ILE A 105 5.79 -8.50 -8.91
C ILE A 105 7.28 -8.26 -8.64
N LEU A 106 7.75 -8.35 -7.41
CA LEU A 106 9.15 -8.19 -7.01
C LEU A 106 10.01 -9.37 -7.48
N THR A 107 9.47 -10.59 -7.49
CA THR A 107 10.16 -11.78 -8.03
C THR A 107 10.25 -11.73 -9.55
N ALA A 108 9.16 -11.32 -10.24
CA ALA A 108 9.20 -11.07 -11.68
C ALA A 108 10.13 -9.90 -12.03
N TRP A 109 10.11 -8.81 -11.26
CA TRP A 109 11.00 -7.67 -11.43
C TRP A 109 12.46 -8.02 -11.15
N GLY A 110 12.73 -8.79 -10.09
CA GLY A 110 14.03 -9.35 -9.78
C GLY A 110 14.55 -10.20 -10.93
N ARG A 111 13.71 -11.06 -11.52
CA ARG A 111 14.09 -11.90 -12.67
C ARG A 111 14.31 -11.11 -13.96
N LEU A 112 13.54 -10.04 -14.19
CA LEU A 112 13.65 -9.22 -15.41
C LEU A 112 14.73 -8.14 -15.32
N ARG A 113 15.17 -7.76 -14.11
CA ARG A 113 16.15 -6.68 -13.89
C ARG A 113 17.47 -7.14 -13.28
N ALA A 114 17.54 -8.30 -12.61
CA ALA A 114 18.81 -8.90 -12.22
C ALA A 114 19.53 -9.45 -13.46
N ARG A 115 20.37 -8.61 -14.05
CA ARG A 115 21.21 -8.95 -15.21
C ARG A 115 22.58 -9.51 -14.83
N LYS A 116 22.79 -9.95 -13.58
CA LYS A 116 24.06 -10.52 -13.15
C LYS A 116 23.83 -11.88 -12.51
N PRO A 117 24.43 -12.96 -13.06
CA PRO A 117 24.49 -14.22 -12.33
C PRO A 117 25.24 -13.97 -11.02
N LEU A 118 24.75 -14.57 -9.94
CA LEU A 118 25.51 -14.64 -8.70
C LEU A 118 26.83 -15.35 -9.04
N PRO A 119 28.00 -14.75 -8.77
CA PRO A 119 29.25 -15.49 -8.88
C PRO A 119 29.18 -16.63 -7.86
N LEU A 120 29.18 -17.85 -8.38
CA LEU A 120 29.43 -19.06 -7.60
C LEU A 120 30.87 -19.05 -7.08
#